data_AF-A0A352Z7R5-F1
#
_entry.id   AF-A0A352Z7R5-F1
#
_cell.length_a   1.000
_cell.length_b   1.000
_cell.length_c   1.000
_cell.angle_alpha   90.00
_cell.angle_beta   90.00
_cell.angle_gamma   90.00
#
_symmetry.space_group_name_H-M   'P 1'
#
loop_
_entity.id
_entity.type
_entity.pdbx_description
1 polymer ?
#
loop_
_entity_poly.entity_id
_entity_poly.type
_entity_poly.pdbx_seq_one_letter_code
_entity_poly.pdbx_strand_id
1 'polypeptide(L)'
;KNLKDNYIYREVDRLRVKGKAKPVSVYEILDYHNEHSFKNLKDVIEIYHEGIALYRKAKWKESIARFENALSLNPDDNLTRICIERCEYFLENPPPGDWDGVWTMTEK
;
A
#
# COMPACT_ATOMS: atom_id res chain seq x y z
N LYS A 1 -28.73 -5.45 13.40
CA LYS A 1 -27.64 -4.47 13.26
C LYS A 1 -27.14 -4.58 11.82
N ASN A 2 -27.51 -3.64 10.95
CA ASN A 2 -27.00 -3.62 9.57
C ASN A 2 -25.58 -3.06 9.61
N LEU A 3 -24.61 -3.84 9.09
CA LEU A 3 -23.29 -3.33 8.77
C LEU A 3 -23.50 -2.25 7.69
N LYS A 4 -22.92 -1.05 7.86
CA LYS A 4 -23.00 -0.01 6.82
C LYS A 4 -22.15 -0.50 5.65
N ASP A 5 -22.73 -0.54 4.46
CA ASP A 5 -22.20 -1.25 3.28
C ASP A 5 -20.90 -0.70 2.66
N ASN A 6 -20.29 0.35 3.21
CA ASN A 6 -19.04 0.92 2.66
C ASN A 6 -18.06 1.25 3.79
N TYR A 7 -17.09 0.36 4.00
CA TYR A 7 -15.93 0.62 4.87
C TYR A 7 -14.86 1.35 4.08
N ILE A 8 -14.19 2.33 4.69
CA ILE A 8 -12.94 2.87 4.16
C ILE A 8 -11.82 1.92 4.62
N TYR A 9 -11.10 1.35 3.66
CA TYR A 9 -10.01 0.44 3.93
C TYR A 9 -8.89 0.60 2.91
N ARG A 10 -7.71 0.09 3.24
CA ARG A 10 -6.59 -0.06 2.32
C ARG A 10 -5.86 -1.37 2.53
N GLU A 11 -5.21 -1.86 1.49
CA GLU A 11 -4.27 -2.97 1.60
C GLU A 11 -2.98 -2.48 2.29
N VAL A 12 -2.54 -3.15 3.34
CA VAL A 12 -1.31 -2.83 4.08
C VAL A 12 -0.14 -3.63 3.53
N ASP A 13 -0.35 -4.92 3.31
CA ASP A 13 0.69 -5.81 2.82
C ASP A 13 0.10 -7.05 2.16
N ARG A 14 0.95 -7.80 1.47
CA ARG A 14 0.60 -9.08 0.89
C ARG A 14 1.61 -10.14 1.32
N LEU A 15 1.15 -11.07 2.15
CA LEU A 15 2.01 -12.03 2.83
C LEU A 15 1.85 -13.44 2.25
N ARG A 16 2.96 -14.18 2.20
CA ARG A 16 2.93 -15.61 1.89
C ARG A 16 2.84 -16.43 3.18
N VAL A 17 1.69 -17.06 3.40
CA VAL A 17 1.49 -17.93 4.57
C VAL A 17 2.01 -19.34 4.25
N LYS A 18 2.73 -19.95 5.20
CA LYS A 18 3.19 -21.34 5.10
C LYS A 18 2.03 -22.27 4.75
N GLY A 19 2.15 -23.01 3.66
CA GLY A 19 1.12 -23.95 3.18
C GLY A 19 0.09 -23.37 2.20
N LYS A 20 0.14 -22.08 1.87
CA LYS A 20 -0.68 -21.48 0.81
C LYS A 20 0.17 -21.08 -0.39
N ALA A 21 -0.24 -21.54 -1.58
CA ALA A 21 0.44 -21.19 -2.83
C ALA A 21 0.20 -19.72 -3.25
N LYS A 22 -0.98 -19.17 -2.92
CA LYS A 22 -1.34 -17.78 -3.26
C LYS A 22 -1.05 -16.85 -2.08
N PRO A 23 -0.45 -15.67 -2.31
CA PRO A 23 -0.29 -14.65 -1.27
C PRO A 23 -1.64 -14.15 -0.77
N VAL A 24 -1.70 -13.81 0.52
CA VAL A 24 -2.88 -13.30 1.22
C VAL A 24 -2.69 -11.81 1.49
N SER A 25 -3.68 -11.00 1.13
CA SER A 25 -3.68 -9.56 1.42
C SER A 25 -4.11 -9.28 2.86
N VAL A 26 -3.43 -8.33 3.50
CA VAL A 26 -3.75 -7.76 4.81
C VAL A 26 -4.36 -6.39 4.58
N TYR A 27 -5.46 -6.09 5.26
CA TYR A 27 -6.17 -4.82 5.11
C TYR A 27 -6.30 -4.10 6.46
N GLU A 28 -6.24 -2.78 6.42
CA GLU A 28 -6.56 -1.88 7.54
C GLU A 28 -7.92 -1.22 7.29
N ILE A 29 -8.77 -1.18 8.32
CA ILE A 29 -10.04 -0.45 8.31
C ILE A 29 -9.81 0.94 8.91
N LEU A 30 -10.27 1.98 8.23
CA LEU A 30 -9.96 3.38 8.53
C LEU A 30 -11.19 4.21 8.91
N ASP A 31 -12.39 3.62 8.99
CA ASP A 31 -13.63 4.34 9.32
C ASP A 31 -13.65 5.00 10.70
N TYR A 32 -12.73 4.60 11.58
CA TYR A 32 -12.58 5.22 12.89
C TYR A 32 -11.89 6.59 12.83
N HIS A 33 -11.24 6.91 11.71
CA HIS A 33 -10.57 8.19 11.51
C HIS A 33 -11.55 9.33 11.23
N ASN A 34 -11.15 10.50 11.69
CA ASN A 34 -11.70 11.80 11.31
C ASN A 34 -10.58 12.72 10.79
N GLU A 35 -10.94 13.90 10.31
CA GLU A 35 -10.00 14.90 9.74
C GLU A 35 -8.84 15.32 10.66
N HIS A 36 -8.96 15.18 11.98
CA HIS A 36 -7.86 15.46 12.91
C HIS A 36 -6.85 14.32 12.98
N SER A 37 -7.33 13.07 12.84
CA SER A 37 -6.49 11.88 12.94
C SER A 37 -5.93 11.42 11.59
N PHE A 38 -6.60 11.75 10.49
CA PHE A 38 -6.20 11.42 9.13
C PHE A 38 -6.79 12.47 8.18
N LYS A 39 -5.92 13.32 7.62
CA LYS A 39 -6.32 14.42 6.74
C LYS A 39 -6.66 13.89 5.35
N ASN A 40 -7.72 14.41 4.74
CA ASN A 40 -8.08 14.08 3.34
C ASN A 40 -8.24 12.58 3.10
N LEU A 41 -8.77 11.83 4.08
CA LEU A 41 -8.75 10.37 4.11
C LEU A 41 -9.23 9.72 2.80
N LYS A 42 -10.35 10.18 2.24
CA LYS A 42 -10.91 9.56 1.03
C LYS A 42 -9.98 9.72 -0.18
N ASP A 43 -9.47 10.93 -0.39
CA ASP A 43 -8.60 11.25 -1.52
C ASP A 43 -7.26 10.52 -1.42
N VAL A 44 -6.68 10.49 -0.20
CA VAL A 44 -5.45 9.74 0.07
C VAL A 44 -5.63 8.26 -0.24
N ILE A 45 -6.75 7.66 0.18
CA ILE A 45 -7.00 6.23 -0.02
C ILE A 45 -7.29 5.88 -1.48
N GLU A 46 -7.96 6.76 -2.21
CA GLU A 46 -8.13 6.61 -3.67
C GLU A 46 -6.77 6.58 -4.38
N ILE A 47 -5.93 7.59 -4.13
CA ILE A 47 -4.59 7.70 -4.74
C ILE A 47 -3.67 6.55 -4.29
N TYR A 48 -3.75 6.16 -3.02
CA TYR A 48 -3.00 5.04 -2.47
C TYR A 48 -3.32 3.73 -3.21
N HIS A 49 -4.61 3.48 -3.49
CA HIS A 49 -5.02 2.31 -4.27
C HIS A 49 -4.47 2.31 -5.69
N GLU A 50 -4.38 3.48 -6.34
CA GLU A 50 -3.71 3.60 -7.64
C GLU A 50 -2.22 3.25 -7.54
N GLY A 51 -1.53 3.74 -6.51
CA GLY A 51 -0.14 3.41 -6.22
C GLY A 51 0.05 1.90 -6.04
N ILE A 52 -0.76 1.25 -5.21
CA ILE A 52 -0.70 -0.21 -5.01
C ILE A 52 -0.98 -0.97 -6.31
N ALA A 53 -1.90 -0.50 -7.15
CA ALA A 53 -2.16 -1.13 -8.44
C ALA A 53 -0.95 -1.06 -9.40
N LEU A 54 -0.14 0.00 -9.32
CA LEU A 54 1.10 0.16 -10.08
C LEU A 54 2.26 -0.65 -9.48
N TYR A 55 2.40 -0.65 -8.15
CA TYR A 55 3.33 -1.49 -7.40
C TYR A 55 3.20 -2.97 -7.79
N ARG A 56 1.97 -3.48 -7.90
CA ARG A 56 1.69 -4.87 -8.33
C ARG A 56 2.13 -5.18 -9.76
N LYS A 57 2.28 -4.17 -10.60
CA LYS A 57 2.74 -4.29 -12.00
C LYS A 57 4.23 -4.01 -12.15
N ALA A 58 4.97 -3.93 -11.04
CA ALA A 58 6.38 -3.54 -11.02
C ALA A 58 6.67 -2.16 -11.65
N LYS A 59 5.67 -1.27 -11.66
CA LYS A 59 5.77 0.10 -12.17
C LYS A 59 6.22 1.05 -11.06
N TRP A 60 7.45 0.87 -10.59
CA TRP A 60 7.94 1.49 -9.37
C TRP A 60 7.92 3.02 -9.41
N LYS A 61 8.39 3.62 -10.51
CA LYS A 61 8.43 5.09 -10.65
C LYS A 61 7.03 5.69 -10.65
N GLU A 62 6.11 5.09 -11.39
CA GLU A 62 4.71 5.55 -11.41
C GLU A 62 4.02 5.30 -10.07
N SER A 63 4.36 4.21 -9.37
CA SER A 63 3.86 3.92 -8.02
C SER A 63 4.33 4.97 -7.01
N ILE A 64 5.61 5.34 -7.03
CA ILE A 64 6.20 6.39 -6.18
C ILE A 64 5.46 7.71 -6.40
N ALA A 65 5.28 8.12 -7.66
CA ALA A 65 4.60 9.37 -7.97
C ALA A 65 3.16 9.43 -7.41
N ARG A 66 2.44 8.30 -7.36
CA ARG A 66 1.12 8.23 -6.72
C ARG A 66 1.23 8.33 -5.20
N PHE A 67 2.16 7.61 -4.58
CA PHE A 67 2.36 7.69 -3.14
C PHE A 67 2.83 9.06 -2.67
N GLU A 68 3.69 9.75 -3.43
CA GLU A 68 4.08 11.14 -3.16
C GLU A 68 2.89 12.09 -3.22
N ASN A 69 1.97 11.88 -4.18
CA ASN A 69 0.73 12.65 -4.25
C ASN A 69 -0.15 12.41 -3.00
N ALA A 70 -0.32 11.14 -2.59
CA ALA A 70 -1.00 10.82 -1.34
C ALA A 70 -0.35 11.48 -0.11
N LEU A 71 0.98 11.45 0.00
CA LEU A 71 1.70 12.14 1.09
C LEU A 71 1.58 13.65 1.04
N SER A 72 1.41 14.26 -0.14
CA SER A 72 1.16 15.70 -0.24
C SER A 72 -0.16 16.11 0.44
N LEU A 73 -1.15 15.19 0.47
CA LEU A 73 -2.45 15.38 1.12
C LEU A 73 -2.44 14.98 2.60
N ASN A 74 -1.65 13.98 2.98
CA ASN A 74 -1.43 13.59 4.37
C ASN A 74 0.03 13.19 4.64
N PRO A 75 0.91 14.15 4.99
CA PRO A 75 2.35 13.89 5.17
C PRO A 75 2.68 12.91 6.32
N ASP A 76 1.75 12.73 7.25
CA ASP A 76 1.91 11.90 8.45
C ASP A 76 1.58 10.42 8.20
N ASP A 77 1.17 10.04 6.98
CA ASP A 77 0.82 8.66 6.63
C ASP A 77 2.06 7.75 6.46
N ASN A 78 2.46 7.13 7.56
CA ASN A 78 3.64 6.27 7.61
C ASN A 78 3.58 5.06 6.66
N LEU A 79 2.40 4.48 6.42
CA LEU A 79 2.29 3.34 5.53
C LEU A 79 2.64 3.73 4.09
N THR A 80 2.15 4.87 3.63
CA THR A 80 2.45 5.38 2.29
C THR A 80 3.94 5.63 2.11
N ARG A 81 4.64 6.11 3.14
CA ARG A 81 6.11 6.26 3.12
C ARG A 81 6.84 4.93 2.99
N ILE A 82 6.43 3.91 3.77
CA ILE A 82 7.00 2.55 3.65
C ILE A 82 6.80 2.01 2.23
N CYS A 83 5.66 2.28 1.58
CA CYS A 83 5.44 1.85 0.20
C CYS A 83 6.39 2.54 -0.79
N ILE A 84 6.74 3.81 -0.58
CA ILE A 84 7.77 4.52 -1.38
C ILE A 84 9.13 3.87 -1.18
N GLU A 85 9.57 3.68 0.07
CA GLU A 85 10.85 3.05 0.41
C GLU A 85 11.00 1.67 -0.25
N ARG A 86 9.93 0.87 -0.27
CA ARG A 86 9.91 -0.42 -0.98
C ARG A 86 10.06 -0.27 -2.50
N CYS A 87 9.41 0.73 -3.10
CA CYS A 87 9.56 0.98 -4.54
C CYS A 87 10.98 1.44 -4.89
N GLU A 88 11.57 2.31 -4.07
CA GLU A 88 12.95 2.77 -4.21
C GLU A 88 13.93 1.60 -4.09
N TYR A 89 13.73 0.73 -3.10
CA TYR A 89 14.51 -0.50 -2.97
C TYR A 89 14.46 -1.35 -4.25
N PHE A 90 13.28 -1.53 -4.87
CA PHE A 90 13.14 -2.32 -6.10
C PHE A 90 13.64 -1.62 -7.36
N LEU A 91 13.83 -0.30 -7.35
CA LEU A 91 14.51 0.41 -8.43
C LEU A 91 16.02 0.09 -8.41
N GLU A 92 16.61 -0.04 -7.22
CA GLU A 92 18.02 -0.39 -7.04
C GLU A 92 18.26 -1.91 -7.07
N ASN A 93 17.31 -2.69 -6.56
CA ASN A 93 17.36 -4.13 -6.38
C ASN A 93 16.14 -4.78 -7.04
N PRO A 94 16.07 -4.79 -8.39
CA PRO A 94 14.92 -5.35 -9.08
C PRO A 94 14.68 -6.81 -8.65
N PRO A 95 13.41 -7.23 -8.46
CA PRO A 95 13.11 -8.56 -7.98
C PRO A 95 13.65 -9.63 -8.95
N PRO A 96 14.17 -10.75 -8.44
CA PRO A 96 14.67 -11.83 -9.29
C PRO A 96 13.51 -12.53 -9.99
N GLY A 97 13.42 -12.40 -11.31
CA GLY A 97 12.38 -13.02 -12.13
C GLY A 97 11.05 -12.27 -12.09
N ASP A 98 9.95 -13.02 -12.16
CA ASP A 98 8.62 -12.43 -12.21
C ASP A 98 8.19 -11.89 -10.83
N TRP A 99 7.82 -10.62 -10.81
CA TRP A 99 7.26 -9.98 -9.62
C TRP A 99 5.85 -10.51 -9.33
N ASP A 100 5.64 -11.07 -8.13
CA ASP A 100 4.37 -11.66 -7.71
C ASP A 100 3.55 -10.75 -6.77
N GLY A 101 4.05 -9.55 -6.49
CA GLY A 101 3.40 -8.58 -5.61
C GLY A 101 3.68 -8.76 -4.12
N VAL A 102 4.66 -9.59 -3.73
CA VAL A 102 4.98 -9.86 -2.32
C VAL A 102 6.32 -9.25 -1.93
N TRP A 103 6.29 -8.31 -0.99
CA TRP A 103 7.50 -7.86 -0.32
C TRP A 103 8.07 -8.97 0.56
N THR A 104 9.34 -9.32 0.36
CA THR A 104 10.07 -10.24 1.22
C THR A 104 11.23 -9.49 1.83
N MET A 105 11.20 -9.24 3.15
CA MET A 105 12.36 -8.68 3.85
C MET A 105 13.53 -9.65 3.71
N THR A 106 14.62 -9.17 3.13
CA THR A 106 15.82 -10.00 2.85
C THR A 106 16.86 -9.96 3.96
N GLU A 107 16.74 -9.12 4.99
CA GLU A 107 17.64 -9.14 6.16
C GLU A 107 16.89 -8.87 7.48
N LYS A 108 17.47 -9.37 8.57
CA LYS A 108 16.96 -9.36 9.96
C LYS A 108 17.20 -8.04 10.65
#